data_AF-A0A1W9PRL6-F1
#
_entry.id   AF-A0A1W9PRL6-F1
#
_cell.length_a   1.000
_cell.length_b   1.000
_cell.length_c   1.000
_cell.angle_alpha   90.00
_cell.angle_beta   90.00
_cell.angle_gamma   90.00
#
_symmetry.space_group_name_H-M   'P 1'
#
loop_
_entity.id
_entity.type
_entity.pdbx_description
1 polymer ?
#
loop_
_entity_poly.entity_id
_entity_poly.type
_entity_poly.pdbx_seq_one_letter_code
_entity_poly.pdbx_strand_id
1 'polypeptide(L)'
;MEYHISEASDVRDALKKMRYHLYDMIVVNETFGSRSPDANSLLIYLERLKMKIRREIFVVMLTKRFKTMDHMEAFKKSVNIIVNVNDINHFEKILTRGLSEYNQFYHIYKELVRNISTI
;
A
#
# COMPACT_ATOMS: atom_id res chain seq x y z
N MET A 1 7.32 -4.97 -15.73
CA MET A 1 6.65 -3.74 -15.25
C MET A 1 7.75 -2.73 -14.99
N GLU A 2 7.71 -1.58 -15.65
CA GLU A 2 8.70 -0.53 -15.41
C GLU A 2 8.23 0.32 -14.23
N TYR A 3 9.02 0.42 -13.17
CA TYR A 3 8.69 1.18 -11.98
C TYR A 3 9.62 2.38 -11.84
N HIS A 4 9.06 3.55 -11.54
CA HIS A 4 9.84 4.69 -11.08
C HIS A 4 9.89 4.67 -9.55
N ILE A 5 11.07 4.33 -9.02
CA ILE A 5 11.26 4.10 -7.59
C ILE A 5 11.71 5.39 -6.90
N SER A 6 11.10 5.68 -5.76
CA SER A 6 11.53 6.72 -4.83
C SER A 6 11.60 6.11 -3.44
N GLU A 7 12.77 6.17 -2.83
CA GLU A 7 13.00 5.70 -1.46
C GLU A 7 12.93 6.87 -0.47
N ALA A 8 12.49 6.63 0.76
CA ALA A 8 12.48 7.64 1.81
C ALA A 8 13.47 7.29 2.93
N SER A 9 14.27 8.27 3.36
CA SER A 9 15.29 8.05 4.40
C SER A 9 14.71 7.97 5.81
N ASP A 10 13.61 8.68 6.05
CA ASP A 10 12.92 8.73 7.33
C ASP A 10 11.43 9.04 7.15
N VAL A 11 10.68 9.03 8.26
CA VAL A 11 9.23 9.29 8.29
C VAL A 11 8.88 10.68 7.79
N ARG A 12 9.68 11.70 8.11
CA ARG A 12 9.40 13.09 7.70
C ARG A 12 9.57 13.23 6.19
N ASP A 13 10.62 12.65 5.63
CA ASP A 13 10.84 12.60 4.18
C ASP A 13 9.74 11.81 3.47
N ALA A 14 9.35 10.64 4.00
CA ALA A 14 8.25 9.85 3.45
C ALA A 14 6.93 10.64 3.42
N LEU A 15 6.55 11.29 4.54
CA LEU A 15 5.35 12.12 4.60
C LEU A 15 5.42 13.31 3.64
N LYS A 16 6.61 13.93 3.49
CA LYS A 16 6.81 15.01 2.52
C LYS A 16 6.57 14.50 1.10
N LYS A 17 7.19 13.38 0.72
CA LYS A 17 7.01 12.75 -0.60
C LYS A 17 5.56 12.39 -0.89
N MET A 18 4.88 11.73 0.04
CA MET A 18 3.45 11.36 -0.09
C MET A 18 2.51 12.57 -0.18
N ARG A 19 2.93 13.76 0.29
CA ARG A 19 2.15 15.00 0.15
C ARG A 19 2.32 15.68 -1.21
N TYR A 20 3.48 15.54 -1.85
CA TYR A 20 3.78 16.19 -3.12
C TYR A 20 3.64 15.28 -4.35
N HIS A 21 3.64 13.97 -4.15
CA HIS A 21 3.51 12.99 -5.21
C HIS A 21 2.39 12.00 -4.91
N LEU A 22 1.61 11.68 -5.95
CA LEU A 22 0.71 10.55 -5.93
C LEU A 22 1.51 9.31 -6.34
N TYR A 23 1.48 8.28 -5.50
CA TYR A 23 2.12 7.01 -5.77
C TYR A 23 1.04 5.96 -6.04
N ASP A 24 1.14 5.24 -7.16
CA ASP A 24 0.26 4.10 -7.44
C ASP A 24 0.50 2.93 -6.48
N MET A 25 1.71 2.85 -5.90
CA MET A 25 2.11 1.82 -4.96
C MET A 25 3.02 2.37 -3.85
N ILE A 26 2.76 1.92 -2.62
CA ILE A 26 3.60 2.23 -1.45
C ILE A 26 3.95 0.92 -0.74
N VAL A 27 5.24 0.67 -0.55
CA VAL A 27 5.75 -0.46 0.25
C VAL A 27 6.33 0.10 1.54
N VAL A 28 5.82 -0.35 2.68
CA VAL A 28 6.21 0.18 4.00
C VAL A 28 6.42 -0.96 4.99
N ASN A 29 7.52 -0.91 5.74
CA ASN A 29 7.73 -1.80 6.87
C ASN A 29 7.02 -1.25 8.10
N GLU A 30 6.27 -2.09 8.83
CA GLU A 30 5.53 -1.69 10.02
C GLU A 30 6.41 -1.06 11.13
N THR A 31 7.72 -1.36 11.16
CA THR A 31 8.68 -0.76 12.11
C THR A 31 9.42 0.47 11.58
N PHE A 32 9.18 0.90 10.33
CA PHE A 32 9.87 2.05 9.75
C PHE A 32 9.56 3.33 10.53
N GLY A 33 10.58 3.88 11.21
CA GLY A 33 10.48 5.08 12.03
C GLY A 33 9.49 5.00 13.19
N SER A 34 9.14 3.80 13.64
CA SER A 34 8.31 3.57 14.83
C SER A 34 8.89 2.49 15.72
N ARG A 35 8.89 2.72 17.04
CA ARG A 35 9.27 1.71 18.04
C ARG A 35 8.19 0.66 18.26
N SER A 36 6.93 1.01 18.00
CA SER A 36 5.80 0.11 18.07
C SER A 36 5.19 -0.06 16.67
N PRO A 37 5.12 -1.28 16.13
CA PRO A 37 4.48 -1.55 14.85
C PRO A 37 3.04 -1.02 14.73
N ASP A 38 2.32 -0.93 15.85
CA ASP A 38 0.92 -0.48 15.87
C ASP A 38 0.78 1.05 15.95
N ALA A 39 1.89 1.77 16.16
CA ALA A 39 1.93 3.24 16.20
C ALA A 39 2.68 3.83 14.98
N ASN A 40 2.79 3.09 13.88
CA ASN A 40 3.47 3.58 12.69
C ASN A 40 2.71 4.76 12.06
N SER A 41 3.30 5.95 12.13
CA SER A 41 2.69 7.19 11.64
C SER A 41 2.40 7.21 10.15
N LEU A 42 3.17 6.48 9.32
CA LEU A 42 2.90 6.36 7.88
C LEU A 42 1.67 5.50 7.61
N LEU A 43 1.53 4.37 8.30
CA LEU A 43 0.35 3.52 8.18
C LEU A 43 -0.92 4.26 8.65
N ILE A 44 -0.83 4.99 9.78
CA ILE A 44 -1.92 5.83 10.28
C ILE A 44 -2.27 6.94 9.28
N TYR A 45 -1.27 7.55 8.63
CA TYR A 45 -1.51 8.55 7.60
C TYR A 45 -2.26 7.96 6.40
N LEU A 46 -1.82 6.80 5.89
CA LEU A 46 -2.46 6.11 4.78
C LEU A 46 -3.89 5.69 5.12
N GLU A 47 -4.13 5.15 6.31
CA GLU A 47 -5.45 4.75 6.81
C GLU A 47 -6.43 5.94 6.81
N ARG A 48 -5.95 7.14 7.14
CA ARG A 48 -6.76 8.36 7.23
C ARG A 48 -6.94 9.13 5.92
N LEU A 49 -6.35 8.64 4.82
CA LEU A 49 -6.55 9.26 3.51
C LEU A 49 -8.02 9.19 3.11
N LYS A 50 -8.50 10.25 2.45
CA LYS A 50 -9.83 10.25 1.83
C LYS A 50 -9.92 9.07 0.86
N MET A 51 -11.05 8.36 0.86
CA MET A 51 -11.23 7.15 0.03
C MET A 51 -10.96 7.37 -1.46
N LYS A 52 -11.24 8.58 -2.00
CA LYS A 52 -10.91 8.95 -3.38
C LYS A 52 -9.40 8.81 -3.68
N ILE A 53 -8.54 9.11 -2.72
CA ILE A 53 -7.09 8.99 -2.87
C ILE A 53 -6.64 7.57 -2.47
N ARG A 54 -7.11 7.06 -1.32
CA ARG A 54 -6.69 5.75 -0.80
C ARG A 54 -6.94 4.61 -1.80
N ARG A 55 -8.04 4.65 -2.55
CA ARG A 55 -8.38 3.62 -3.56
C ARG A 55 -7.46 3.61 -4.78
N GLU A 56 -6.73 4.70 -5.05
CA GLU A 56 -5.76 4.78 -6.14
C GLU A 56 -4.36 4.29 -5.75
N ILE A 57 -4.16 3.95 -4.47
CA ILE A 57 -2.85 3.52 -3.95
C ILE A 57 -2.90 2.03 -3.59
N PHE A 58 -1.98 1.24 -4.13
CA PHE A 58 -1.74 -0.13 -3.70
C PHE A 58 -0.70 -0.16 -2.57
N VAL A 59 -1.14 -0.45 -1.35
CA VAL A 59 -0.27 -0.45 -0.16
C VAL A 59 0.15 -1.86 0.20
N VAL A 60 1.46 -2.09 0.27
CA VAL A 60 2.10 -3.32 0.72
C VAL A 60 2.70 -3.07 2.10
N MET A 61 2.25 -3.81 3.10
CA MET A 61 2.86 -3.78 4.44
C MET A 61 3.87 -4.93 4.59
N LEU A 62 5.12 -4.60 4.85
CA LEU A 62 6.15 -5.55 5.26
C LEU A 62 6.09 -5.73 6.78
N THR A 63 6.12 -6.98 7.23
CA THR A 63 5.95 -7.34 8.64
C THR A 63 6.84 -8.52 9.05
N LYS A 64 7.11 -8.64 10.34
CA LYS A 64 7.67 -9.86 10.94
C LYS A 64 6.62 -10.68 11.72
N ARG A 65 5.42 -10.12 11.94
CA ARG A 65 4.40 -10.65 12.87
C ARG A 65 3.33 -11.49 12.18
N PHE A 66 2.92 -11.09 10.98
CA PHE A 66 1.80 -11.71 10.27
C PHE A 66 2.27 -12.55 9.09
N LYS A 67 1.44 -13.49 8.66
CA LYS A 67 1.73 -14.33 7.48
C LYS A 67 1.56 -13.51 6.21
N THR A 68 2.34 -13.84 5.19
CA THR A 68 2.14 -13.29 3.84
C THR A 68 0.73 -13.62 3.35
N MET A 69 0.07 -12.64 2.73
CA MET A 69 -1.34 -12.73 2.29
C MET A 69 -2.35 -12.99 3.42
N ASP A 70 -2.05 -12.56 4.66
CA ASP A 70 -3.07 -12.51 5.71
C ASP A 70 -4.08 -11.39 5.42
N HIS A 71 -5.16 -11.74 4.71
CA HIS A 71 -6.18 -10.79 4.28
C HIS A 71 -6.94 -10.14 5.45
N MET A 72 -7.09 -10.84 6.58
CA MET A 72 -7.80 -10.32 7.74
C MET A 72 -6.97 -9.21 8.41
N GLU A 73 -5.68 -9.43 8.59
CA GLU A 73 -4.79 -8.41 9.14
C GLU A 73 -4.57 -7.27 8.13
N ALA A 74 -4.50 -7.56 6.82
CA ALA A 74 -4.44 -6.53 5.79
C ALA A 74 -5.65 -5.58 5.86
N PHE A 75 -6.86 -6.14 6.03
CA PHE A 75 -8.09 -5.38 6.20
C PHE A 75 -8.06 -4.51 7.46
N LYS A 76 -7.68 -5.08 8.62
CA LYS A 76 -7.58 -4.33 9.89
C LYS A 76 -6.58 -3.18 9.82
N LYS A 77 -5.51 -3.32 9.03
CA LYS A 77 -4.46 -2.30 8.87
C LYS A 77 -4.72 -1.35 7.70
N SER A 78 -5.84 -1.48 7.00
CA SER A 78 -6.17 -0.67 5.82
C SER A 78 -5.07 -0.72 4.75
N VAL A 79 -4.48 -1.90 4.52
CA VAL A 79 -3.48 -2.16 3.46
C VAL A 79 -4.01 -3.19 2.46
N ASN A 80 -3.43 -3.24 1.26
CA ASN A 80 -3.91 -4.13 0.21
C ASN A 80 -3.38 -5.54 0.38
N ILE A 81 -2.09 -5.68 0.71
CA ILE A 81 -1.47 -6.97 1.02
C ILE A 81 -0.48 -6.84 2.17
N ILE A 82 -0.28 -7.96 2.85
CA ILE A 82 0.78 -8.17 3.84
C ILE A 82 1.82 -9.09 3.24
N VAL A 83 3.09 -8.73 3.41
CA VAL A 83 4.23 -9.60 3.09
C VAL A 83 5.08 -9.78 4.33
N ASN A 84 5.24 -11.02 4.75
CA ASN A 84 6.21 -11.35 5.77
C ASN A 84 7.61 -11.23 5.17
N VAL A 85 8.53 -10.57 5.89
CA VAL A 85 9.92 -10.38 5.42
C VAL A 85 10.66 -11.69 5.16
N ASN A 86 10.25 -12.81 5.76
CA ASN A 86 10.81 -14.13 5.49
C ASN A 86 10.49 -14.62 4.07
N ASP A 87 9.43 -14.11 3.44
CA ASP A 87 9.01 -14.47 2.09
C ASP A 87 9.48 -13.48 1.02
N ILE A 88 10.39 -12.55 1.37
CA ILE A 88 10.82 -11.46 0.46
C ILE A 88 11.47 -11.97 -0.84
N ASN A 89 12.07 -13.17 -0.82
CA ASN A 89 12.62 -13.80 -2.02
C ASN A 89 11.55 -14.12 -3.07
N HIS A 90 10.27 -14.16 -2.68
CA HIS A 90 9.13 -14.39 -3.57
C HIS A 90 8.33 -13.10 -3.83
N PHE A 91 8.88 -11.93 -3.48
CA PHE A 91 8.15 -10.67 -3.47
C PHE A 91 7.49 -10.34 -4.81
N GLU A 92 8.18 -10.55 -5.94
CA GLU A 92 7.64 -10.29 -7.27
C GLU A 92 6.36 -11.10 -7.56
N LYS A 93 6.38 -12.40 -7.23
CA LYS A 93 5.21 -13.27 -7.42
C LYS A 93 4.05 -12.87 -6.52
N ILE A 94 4.34 -12.55 -5.26
CA ILE A 94 3.33 -12.09 -4.29
C ILE A 94 2.72 -10.76 -4.74
N LEU A 95 3.56 -9.82 -5.14
CA LEU A 95 3.15 -8.50 -5.62
C LEU A 95 2.28 -8.61 -6.87
N THR A 96 2.69 -9.41 -7.85
CA THR A 96 1.95 -9.62 -9.10
C THR A 96 0.54 -10.16 -8.83
N ARG A 97 0.43 -11.13 -7.91
CA ARG A 97 -0.86 -11.65 -7.47
C ARG A 97 -1.71 -10.57 -6.80
N GLY A 98 -1.14 -9.85 -5.83
CA GLY A 98 -1.85 -8.80 -5.10
C GLY A 98 -2.34 -7.66 -6.00
N LEU A 99 -1.52 -7.23 -6.97
CA LEU A 99 -1.92 -6.23 -7.96
C LEU A 99 -3.06 -6.72 -8.86
N SER A 100 -3.03 -7.98 -9.27
CA SER A 100 -4.13 -8.59 -10.04
C SER A 100 -5.44 -8.57 -9.24
N GLU A 101 -5.41 -9.01 -7.98
CA GLU A 101 -6.57 -9.00 -7.08
C GLU A 101 -7.10 -7.56 -6.85
N TYR A 102 -6.22 -6.59 -6.65
CA TYR A 102 -6.59 -5.18 -6.51
C TYR A 102 -7.24 -4.60 -7.77
N ASN A 103 -6.66 -4.86 -8.94
CA ASN A 103 -7.18 -4.38 -10.21
C ASN A 103 -8.55 -4.98 -10.51
N GLN A 104 -8.74 -6.27 -10.24
CA GLN A 104 -10.03 -6.93 -10.38
C GLN A 104 -11.07 -6.36 -9.40
N PHE A 105 -10.70 -6.15 -8.14
CA PHE A 105 -11.60 -5.62 -7.11
C PHE A 105 -12.12 -4.21 -7.45
N TYR A 106 -11.25 -3.33 -7.97
CA TYR A 106 -11.63 -1.95 -8.33
C TYR A 106 -12.05 -1.76 -9.78
N HIS A 107 -12.09 -2.82 -10.60
CA HIS A 107 -12.35 -2.72 -12.03
C HIS A 107 -13.63 -1.93 -12.34
N ILE A 108 -14.77 -2.39 -11.82
CA ILE A 108 -16.07 -1.77 -12.03
C ILE A 108 -16.11 -0.34 -11.49
N TYR A 109 -15.53 -0.11 -10.32
CA TYR A 109 -15.46 1.24 -9.73
C TYR A 109 -14.70 2.21 -10.65
N LYS A 110 -13.52 1.81 -11.13
CA LYS A 110 -12.69 2.64 -12.00
C LYS A 110 -13.34 2.88 -13.36
N GLU A 111 -14.04 1.89 -13.90
CA GLU A 111 -14.83 2.04 -15.13
C GLU A 111 -15.94 3.09 -14.97
N LEU A 112 -16.75 2.99 -13.91
CA LEU A 112 -17.82 3.95 -13.65
C LEU A 112 -17.31 5.38 -13.45
N VAL A 113 -16.21 5.55 -12.70
CA VAL A 113 -15.60 6.87 -12.48
C VAL A 113 -15.11 7.48 -13.80
N ARG A 114 -14.50 6.69 -14.70
CA ARG A 114 -14.08 7.17 -16.02
C ARG A 114 -15.25 7.61 -16.89
N ASN A 115 -16.33 6.82 -16.90
CA ASN A 115 -17.52 7.13 -17.69
C ASN A 115 -18.19 8.42 -17.23
N ILE A 116 -18.28 8.65 -15.92
CA ILE A 116 -18.83 9.89 -15.34
C ILE A 116 -17.93 11.09 -15.63
N SER A 117 -16.59 10.91 -15.60
CA SER A 117 -15.64 12.01 -15.81
C SER A 117 -15.51 12.43 -17.28
N THR A 118 -16.10 11.67 -18.21
CA THR A 118 -16.06 11.94 -19.66
C THR A 118 -17.33 12.63 -20.17
N ILE A 119 -18.34 12.80 -19.31
CA ILE A 119 -19.59 13.54 -19.57
C ILE A 119 -19.46 14.94 -18.97
#